data_AF-A0A1G3GA63-F1
#
_entry.id   AF-A0A1G3GA63-F1
#
_cell.length_a   1.000
_cell.length_b   1.000
_cell.length_c   1.000
_cell.angle_alpha   90.00
_cell.angle_beta   90.00
_cell.angle_gamma   90.00
#
_symmetry.space_group_name_H-M   'P 1'
#
loop_
_entity.id
_entity.type
_entity.pdbx_description
1 polymer ?
#
loop_
_entity_poly.entity_id
_entity_poly.type
_entity_poly.pdbx_seq_one_letter_code
_entity_poly.pdbx_strand_id
1 'polypeptide(L)'
;MRNAALTLGLIGGLLAMFVGFFGFGYTEFIENNGEIGDFASQVDHPMVIKLASFLAPILAIAGAAMARSQNVPAGVLMLASSVAILVAFGFNVFTMFPIAMCGLGGILALVAKQPDAH
;
A
#
# COMPACT_ATOMS: atom_id res chain seq x y z
N MET A 1 -16.42 11.57 6.76
CA MET A 1 -15.35 10.58 7.01
C MET A 1 -15.14 9.63 5.84
N ARG A 2 -16.19 9.17 5.14
CA ARG A 2 -16.05 8.21 4.03
C ARG A 2 -15.36 8.81 2.81
N ASN A 3 -15.65 10.06 2.46
CA ASN A 3 -14.98 10.78 1.36
C ASN A 3 -13.51 11.02 1.69
N ALA A 4 -13.19 11.36 2.94
CA ALA A 4 -11.80 11.49 3.39
C ALA A 4 -11.05 10.15 3.29
N ALA A 5 -11.67 9.05 3.72
CA ALA A 5 -11.10 7.71 3.58
C ALA A 5 -10.85 7.32 2.13
N LEU A 6 -11.79 7.62 1.23
CA LEU A 6 -11.62 7.44 -0.22
C LEU A 6 -10.41 8.21 -0.74
N THR A 7 -10.34 9.52 -0.47
CA THR A 7 -9.25 10.37 -0.98
C THR A 7 -7.89 9.91 -0.45
N LEU A 8 -7.79 9.65 0.86
CA LEU A 8 -6.55 9.18 1.47
C LEU A 8 -6.14 7.80 0.95
N GLY A 9 -7.08 6.85 0.87
CA GLY A 9 -6.80 5.51 0.35
C GLY A 9 -6.40 5.52 -1.13
N LEU A 10 -6.98 6.41 -1.94
CA LEU A 10 -6.64 6.54 -3.36
C LEU A 10 -5.21 7.08 -3.53
N ILE A 11 -4.87 8.17 -2.83
CA ILE A 11 -3.52 8.76 -2.90
C ILE A 11 -2.50 7.78 -2.32
N GLY A 12 -2.80 7.18 -1.16
CA GLY A 12 -1.95 6.17 -0.54
C GLY A 12 -1.74 4.94 -1.44
N GLY A 13 -2.79 4.46 -2.11
CA GLY A 13 -2.71 3.35 -3.05
C GLY A 13 -1.90 3.65 -4.30
N LEU A 14 -2.02 4.85 -4.86
CA LEU A 14 -1.21 5.28 -6.01
C LEU A 14 0.28 5.43 -5.65
N LEU A 15 0.57 5.99 -4.46
CA LEU A 15 1.95 6.05 -3.95
C LEU A 15 2.50 4.66 -3.67
N ALA A 16 1.71 3.77 -3.07
CA ALA A 16 2.08 2.38 -2.86
C ALA A 16 2.38 1.65 -4.17
N MET A 17 1.63 1.96 -5.23
CA MET A 17 1.83 1.38 -6.56
C MET A 17 3.16 1.85 -7.14
N PHE A 18 3.48 3.14 -6.99
CA PHE A 18 4.76 3.68 -7.39
C PHE A 18 5.91 2.96 -6.67
N VAL A 19 5.85 2.84 -5.34
CA VAL A 19 6.85 2.09 -4.56
C VAL A 19 6.93 0.62 -4.99
N GLY A 20 5.78 -0.02 -5.23
CA GLY A 20 5.69 -1.41 -5.66
C GLY A 20 6.37 -1.67 -7.00
N PHE A 21 6.26 -0.75 -7.96
CA PHE A 21 6.99 -0.89 -9.23
C PHE A 21 8.51 -0.95 -9.03
N PHE A 22 9.07 -0.08 -8.18
CA PHE A 22 10.50 -0.11 -7.89
C PHE A 22 10.89 -1.33 -7.05
N GLY A 23 10.09 -1.70 -6.05
CA GLY A 23 10.34 -2.88 -5.22
C GLY A 23 10.37 -4.17 -6.03
N PHE A 24 9.32 -4.43 -6.81
CA PHE A 24 9.26 -5.59 -7.68
C PHE A 24 10.37 -5.53 -8.74
N GLY A 25 10.51 -4.40 -9.43
CA GLY A 25 11.49 -4.21 -10.50
C GLY A 25 12.93 -4.43 -10.02
N TYR A 26 13.28 -3.97 -8.82
CA TYR A 26 14.60 -4.20 -8.22
C TYR A 26 14.84 -5.69 -7.98
N THR A 27 13.90 -6.40 -7.35
CA THR A 27 14.05 -7.84 -7.09
C THR A 27 14.20 -8.66 -8.38
N GLU A 28 13.45 -8.30 -9.42
CA GLU A 28 13.50 -8.92 -10.74
C GLU A 28 14.81 -8.59 -11.48
N PHE A 29 15.31 -7.36 -11.34
CA PHE A 29 16.57 -6.93 -11.93
C PHE A 29 17.74 -7.73 -11.37
N ILE A 30 17.83 -7.85 -10.04
CA ILE A 30 18.90 -8.62 -9.38
C ILE A 30 18.79 -10.12 -9.70
N GLU A 31 17.59 -10.67 -9.75
CA GLU A 31 17.38 -12.08 -10.10
C GLU A 31 17.86 -12.42 -11.52
N ASN A 32 17.62 -11.52 -12.49
CA ASN A 32 17.98 -11.76 -13.89
C ASN A 32 19.42 -11.34 -14.26
N ASN A 33 20.00 -10.35 -13.58
CA ASN A 33 21.31 -9.77 -13.93
C ASN A 33 22.42 -10.15 -12.95
N GLY A 34 22.08 -10.78 -11.83
CA GLY A 34 23.01 -11.07 -10.75
C GLY A 34 23.35 -9.84 -9.90
N GLU A 35 24.06 -10.07 -8.80
CA GLU A 35 24.49 -9.02 -7.88
C GLU A 35 25.66 -8.22 -8.45
N ILE A 36 25.62 -6.90 -8.27
CA ILE A 36 26.67 -5.99 -8.76
C ILE A 36 27.61 -5.67 -7.60
N GLY A 37 28.52 -6.60 -7.30
CA GLY A 37 29.50 -6.45 -6.21
C GLY A 37 28.85 -5.96 -4.91
N ASP A 38 29.42 -4.93 -4.28
CA ASP A 38 28.87 -4.32 -3.06
C ASP A 38 27.78 -3.26 -3.34
N PHE A 39 27.46 -2.95 -4.59
CA PHE A 39 26.53 -1.87 -4.95
C PHE A 39 25.07 -2.33 -5.04
N ALA A 40 24.83 -3.59 -5.37
CA ALA A 40 23.47 -4.12 -5.47
C ALA A 40 23.44 -5.62 -5.17
N SER A 41 22.87 -5.99 -4.03
CA SER A 41 22.67 -7.37 -3.59
C SER A 41 21.18 -7.71 -3.50
N GLN A 42 20.86 -8.99 -3.45
CA GLN A 42 19.48 -9.42 -3.30
C GLN A 42 18.93 -9.02 -1.93
N VAL A 43 17.63 -8.71 -1.89
CA VAL A 43 16.89 -8.47 -0.64
C VAL A 43 16.66 -9.79 0.10
N ASP A 44 16.59 -9.75 1.43
CA ASP A 44 16.45 -10.97 2.26
C ASP A 44 15.22 -11.83 1.92
N HIS A 45 14.10 -11.18 1.56
CA HIS A 45 12.82 -11.86 1.30
C HIS A 45 12.17 -11.39 -0.02
N PRO A 46 12.71 -11.78 -1.20
CA PRO A 46 12.27 -11.25 -2.49
C PRO A 46 10.79 -11.54 -2.79
N MET A 47 10.31 -12.73 -2.40
CA MET A 47 8.91 -13.11 -2.61
C MET A 47 7.94 -12.23 -1.82
N VAL A 48 8.30 -11.84 -0.58
CA VAL A 48 7.49 -10.93 0.24
C VAL A 48 7.42 -9.55 -0.42
N ILE A 49 8.55 -9.04 -0.91
CA ILE A 49 8.61 -7.78 -1.64
C ILE A 49 7.76 -7.84 -2.91
N LYS A 50 7.89 -8.88 -3.74
CA LYS A 50 7.12 -9.02 -4.98
C LYS A 50 5.61 -9.09 -4.71
N LEU A 51 5.19 -9.88 -3.72
CA LEU A 51 3.78 -10.02 -3.37
C LEU A 51 3.21 -8.71 -2.81
N ALA A 52 3.91 -8.04 -1.89
CA ALA A 52 3.45 -6.78 -1.33
C ALA A 52 3.43 -5.65 -2.37
N SER A 53 4.45 -5.59 -3.24
CA SER A 53 4.53 -4.64 -4.37
C SER A 53 3.30 -4.69 -5.26
N PHE A 54 2.73 -5.88 -5.47
CA PHE A 54 1.57 -6.08 -6.31
C PHE A 54 0.26 -5.94 -5.53
N LEU A 55 0.11 -6.66 -4.43
CA LEU A 55 -1.17 -6.76 -3.72
C LEU A 55 -1.51 -5.51 -2.92
N ALA A 56 -0.53 -4.91 -2.23
CA ALA A 56 -0.80 -3.78 -1.35
C ALA A 56 -1.45 -2.58 -2.08
N PRO A 57 -0.96 -2.10 -3.23
CA PRO A 57 -1.63 -1.01 -3.95
C PRO A 57 -3.04 -1.36 -4.42
N ILE A 58 -3.26 -2.60 -4.86
CA ILE A 58 -4.58 -3.08 -5.28
C ILE A 58 -5.56 -3.05 -4.11
N LEU A 59 -5.15 -3.55 -2.94
CA LEU A 59 -5.96 -3.52 -1.72
C LEU A 59 -6.31 -2.09 -1.30
N ALA A 60 -5.36 -1.16 -1.36
CA ALA A 60 -5.62 0.25 -1.05
C ALA A 60 -6.62 0.90 -2.01
N ILE A 61 -6.43 0.74 -3.33
CA ILE A 61 -7.29 1.35 -4.35
C ILE A 61 -8.70 0.74 -4.30
N ALA A 62 -8.81 -0.59 -4.18
CA ALA A 62 -10.09 -1.26 -4.02
C ALA A 62 -10.80 -0.81 -2.73
N GLY A 63 -10.06 -0.74 -1.62
CA GLY A 63 -10.58 -0.24 -0.35
C GLY A 63 -11.07 1.21 -0.46
N ALA A 64 -10.30 2.09 -1.08
CA ALA A 64 -10.67 3.48 -1.32
C ALA A 64 -11.94 3.61 -2.16
N ALA A 65 -12.04 2.86 -3.27
CA ALA A 65 -13.21 2.87 -4.15
C ALA A 65 -14.50 2.41 -3.43
N MET A 66 -14.38 1.48 -2.47
CA MET A 66 -15.51 0.99 -1.67
C MET A 66 -15.85 1.86 -0.46
N ALA A 67 -15.00 2.82 -0.07
CA ALA A 67 -15.15 3.54 1.20
C ALA A 67 -16.51 4.23 1.39
N ARG A 68 -17.14 4.67 0.28
CA ARG A 68 -18.46 5.32 0.32
C ARG A 68 -19.62 4.34 0.47
N SER A 69 -19.58 3.22 -0.26
CA SER A 69 -20.66 2.22 -0.32
C SER A 69 -20.55 1.17 0.78
N GLN A 70 -19.35 0.72 1.11
CA GLN A 70 -19.07 -0.39 2.02
C GLN A 70 -17.85 -0.06 2.89
N ASN A 71 -18.07 0.71 3.96
CA ASN A 71 -17.01 1.30 4.77
C ASN A 71 -16.19 0.28 5.59
N VAL A 72 -16.81 -0.81 6.05
CA VAL A 72 -16.10 -1.85 6.83
C VAL A 72 -15.07 -2.61 5.97
N PRO A 73 -15.43 -3.25 4.85
CA PRO A 73 -14.43 -3.92 4.01
C PRO A 73 -13.43 -2.93 3.41
N ALA A 74 -13.86 -1.71 3.07
CA ALA A 74 -12.95 -0.65 2.65
C ALA A 74 -11.85 -0.39 3.70
N GLY A 75 -12.24 -0.24 4.96
CA GLY A 75 -11.32 -0.03 6.07
C GLY A 75 -10.34 -1.19 6.24
N VAL A 76 -10.84 -2.43 6.22
CA VAL A 76 -10.00 -3.63 6.36
C VAL A 76 -8.97 -3.71 5.24
N LEU A 77 -9.36 -3.47 3.99
CA LEU A 77 -8.45 -3.56 2.84
C LEU A 77 -7.36 -2.47 2.86
N MET A 78 -7.73 -1.24 3.24
CA MET A 78 -6.75 -0.15 3.37
C MET A 78 -5.76 -0.41 4.52
N LEU A 79 -6.22 -0.96 5.64
CA LEU A 79 -5.33 -1.37 6.74
C LEU A 79 -4.44 -2.55 6.34
N ALA A 80 -4.99 -3.55 5.66
CA ALA A 80 -4.21 -4.68 5.15
C ALA A 80 -3.12 -4.20 4.18
N SER A 81 -3.43 -3.24 3.31
CA SER A 81 -2.44 -2.59 2.44
C SER A 81 -1.34 -1.89 3.25
N SER A 82 -1.72 -1.07 4.23
CA SER A 82 -0.76 -0.36 5.10
C SER A 82 0.20 -1.32 5.80
N VAL A 83 -0.34 -2.40 6.38
CA VAL A 83 0.45 -3.45 7.04
C VAL A 83 1.34 -4.20 6.05
N ALA A 84 0.84 -4.54 4.86
CA ALA A 84 1.63 -5.23 3.84
C ALA A 84 2.85 -4.41 3.41
N ILE A 85 2.69 -3.10 3.21
CA ILE A 85 3.80 -2.19 2.86
C ILE A 85 4.79 -2.10 4.01
N LEU A 86 4.29 -1.94 5.24
CA LEU A 86 5.13 -1.85 6.44
C LEU A 86 5.97 -3.12 6.64
N VAL A 87 5.37 -4.31 6.42
CA VAL A 87 6.07 -5.60 6.56
C VAL A 87 7.11 -5.80 5.45
N ALA A 88 6.80 -5.44 4.20
CA ALA A 88 7.69 -5.70 3.07
C ALA A 88 8.85 -4.69 2.95
N PHE A 89 8.61 -3.43 3.30
CA PHE A 89 9.55 -2.34 3.02
C PHE A 89 9.95 -1.55 4.28
N GLY A 90 9.33 -1.81 5.42
CA GLY A 90 9.50 -1.00 6.62
C GLY A 90 8.92 0.42 6.48
N PHE A 91 9.19 1.25 7.48
CA PHE A 91 8.82 2.66 7.49
C PHE A 91 10.01 3.53 7.06
N ASN A 92 9.94 4.10 5.87
CA ASN A 92 11.00 4.92 5.29
C ASN A 92 10.40 6.09 4.47
N VAL A 93 11.24 6.93 3.86
CA VAL A 93 10.80 8.13 3.12
C VAL A 93 9.84 7.81 1.96
N PHE A 94 10.04 6.67 1.28
CA PHE A 94 9.18 6.26 0.17
C PHE A 94 7.87 5.61 0.64
N THR A 95 7.88 4.96 1.80
CA THR A 95 6.73 4.20 2.30
C THR A 95 5.90 4.95 3.36
N MET A 96 6.44 6.01 3.98
CA MET A 96 5.77 6.69 5.10
C MET A 96 4.41 7.26 4.70
N PHE A 97 4.31 7.91 3.54
CA PHE A 97 3.06 8.47 3.04
C PHE A 97 2.04 7.39 2.68
N PRO A 98 2.34 6.38 1.84
CA PRO A 98 1.37 5.34 1.55
C PRO A 98 0.93 4.57 2.81
N ILE A 99 1.85 4.26 3.74
CA ILE A 99 1.49 3.62 5.01
C ILE A 99 0.53 4.50 5.82
N ALA A 100 0.87 5.77 6.04
CA ALA A 100 0.08 6.67 6.85
C ALA A 100 -1.29 7.00 6.22
N MET A 101 -1.34 7.21 4.90
CA MET A 101 -2.58 7.55 4.19
C MET A 101 -3.52 6.35 4.10
N CYS A 102 -3.03 5.15 3.79
CA CYS A 102 -3.85 3.93 3.83
C CYS A 102 -4.25 3.58 5.27
N GLY A 103 -3.35 3.76 6.24
CA GLY A 103 -3.62 3.51 7.65
C GLY A 103 -4.73 4.42 8.19
N LEU A 104 -4.58 5.73 8.00
CA LEU A 104 -5.57 6.71 8.42
C LEU A 104 -6.88 6.58 7.63
N GLY A 105 -6.81 6.39 6.30
CA GLY A 105 -7.97 6.14 5.46
C GLY A 105 -8.75 4.91 5.91
N GLY A 106 -8.04 3.84 6.28
CA GLY A 106 -8.62 2.62 6.83
C GLY A 106 -9.34 2.86 8.16
N ILE A 107 -8.69 3.53 9.11
CA ILE A 107 -9.31 3.89 10.40
C ILE A 107 -10.56 4.74 10.20
N LEU A 108 -10.47 5.78 9.36
CA LEU A 108 -11.60 6.67 9.07
C LEU A 108 -12.77 5.93 8.42
N ALA A 109 -12.51 4.97 7.53
CA ALA A 109 -13.56 4.13 6.95
C ALA A 109 -14.26 3.29 8.02
N LEU A 110 -13.51 2.64 8.91
CA LEU A 110 -14.07 1.81 9.99
C LEU A 110 -14.90 2.63 10.99
N VAL A 111 -14.45 3.83 11.34
CA VAL A 111 -15.13 4.70 12.32
C VAL A 111 -16.33 5.45 11.70
N ALA A 112 -16.46 5.48 10.37
CA ALA A 112 -17.52 6.21 9.68
C ALA A 112 -18.93 5.63 9.89
N LYS A 113 -19.68 6.17 10.87
CA LYS A 113 -21.05 5.74 11.21
C LYS A 113 -22.13 6.16 10.22
N GLN A 114 -21.93 7.25 9.47
CA GLN A 114 -22.91 7.77 8.51
C GLN A 114 -22.23 8.10 7.17
N PRO A 115 -22.97 7.99 6.04
CA PRO A 115 -22.49 8.47 4.75
C PRO A 115 -22.25 9.98 4.77
N ASP A 116 -21.21 10.44 4.06
CA ASP A 116 -20.95 11.87 3.91
C ASP A 116 -22.01 12.52 3.00
N ALA A 117 -22.41 13.75 3.35
CA ALA A 117 -23.36 14.53 2.57
C ALA A 117 -22.74 14.95 1.23
N HIS A 118 -23.18 14.27 0.17
CA HIS A 118 -22.84 14.46 -1.24
C HIS A 118 -21.36 14.24 -1.65
#